data_AF-A0A9D6YBI3-F1
#
_entry.id   AF-A0A9D6YBI3-F1
#
_cell.length_a   1.000
_cell.length_b   1.000
_cell.length_c   1.000
_cell.angle_alpha   90.00
_cell.angle_beta   90.00
_cell.angle_gamma   90.00
#
_symmetry.space_group_name_H-M   'P 1'
#
loop_
_entity.id
_entity.type
_entity.pdbx_description
1 polymer ?
#
loop_
_entity_poly.entity_id
_entity_poly.type
_entity_poly.pdbx_seq_one_letter_code
_entity_poly.pdbx_strand_id
1 'polypeptide(L)'
;MAALVAVSVCCASAEDIKLPGDWRGSIHGFGLVNYSARPDLEASPLRDGLGEHGFLLGDQRMQLKLEARSPKGTASLLAKPEFFYDAVAEKTGLGLREGYLDLAHDRWDLRVGRQIVTWGVGDLVFINDVFPKDYGAFFAGRPLEYLKRGVDAVNVNFQSDALSVEWIVIPPGLFTPDSLPPRGRFFQFDPFPSLPRQTDEPAATFDHTETALRLHRTVAETELSLYAYRGFGRTHALRPDNAAVPTRAVEFFPKLAVFGASARRSGLGGVWGVELGYYDSLDDRTGTNPAIENSQVRFILTYQRQLGQDVTGSLEYYGEQIQDYAAFRRSVPSGFPTRAELRDLIGVRVTKLLRYQTLKLSLFSFYSPRARDFFVNPEISYNFTDYLWAAAGGNIFGGPSASFFGQLGRNDNAYLSVRCSF
;
A
#
# COMPACT_ATOMS: atom_id res chain seq x y z
N MET A 1 -16.69 -7.54 26.26
CA MET A 1 -17.96 -6.85 25.93
C MET A 1 -18.00 -6.35 24.48
N ALA A 2 -16.88 -5.88 23.89
CA ALA A 2 -16.79 -5.49 22.47
C ALA A 2 -17.03 -6.64 21.46
N ALA A 3 -16.61 -7.87 21.78
CA ALA A 3 -16.85 -9.05 20.93
C ALA A 3 -18.35 -9.43 20.78
N LEU A 4 -19.22 -8.98 21.70
CA LEU A 4 -20.67 -9.23 21.63
C LEU A 4 -21.40 -8.22 20.73
N VAL A 5 -20.83 -7.02 20.54
CA VAL A 5 -21.42 -5.98 19.68
C VAL A 5 -21.13 -6.25 18.20
N ALA A 6 -19.97 -6.84 17.87
CA ALA A 6 -19.65 -7.26 16.50
C ALA A 6 -20.57 -8.39 15.98
N VAL A 7 -21.13 -9.21 16.87
CA VAL A 7 -22.01 -10.34 16.50
C VAL A 7 -23.47 -9.91 16.32
N SER A 8 -23.88 -8.76 16.86
CA SER A 8 -25.28 -8.32 16.87
C SER A 8 -25.69 -7.47 15.65
N VAL A 9 -24.77 -7.16 14.74
CA VAL A 9 -25.04 -6.44 13.46
C VAL A 9 -25.20 -7.42 12.28
N CYS A 10 -25.11 -8.72 12.51
CA CYS A 10 -25.19 -9.73 11.46
C CYS A 10 -26.69 -10.08 11.21
N CYS A 11 -27.48 -9.17 10.61
CA CYS A 11 -28.88 -9.43 10.22
C CYS A 11 -29.49 -8.50 9.14
N ALA A 12 -28.72 -7.63 8.47
CA ALA A 12 -29.26 -6.79 7.41
C ALA A 12 -28.68 -7.23 6.06
N SER A 13 -29.44 -7.97 5.26
CA SER A 13 -29.10 -8.15 3.85
C SER A 13 -29.11 -6.77 3.16
N ALA A 14 -28.18 -6.55 2.24
CA ALA A 14 -28.21 -5.46 1.25
C ALA A 14 -29.62 -4.90 0.99
N GLU A 15 -29.89 -3.68 1.48
CA GLU A 15 -31.14 -3.00 1.22
C GLU A 15 -31.00 -2.13 -0.02
N ASP A 16 -31.77 -2.44 -1.06
CA ASP A 16 -31.99 -1.51 -2.17
C ASP A 16 -32.85 -0.35 -1.68
N ILE A 17 -32.28 0.85 -1.71
CA ILE A 17 -32.96 2.07 -1.25
C ILE A 17 -33.42 2.87 -2.46
N LYS A 18 -34.72 3.19 -2.49
CA LYS A 18 -35.25 4.17 -3.44
C LYS A 18 -34.86 5.57 -2.99
N LEU A 19 -34.09 6.25 -3.82
CA LEU A 19 -33.67 7.64 -3.59
C LEU A 19 -34.52 8.60 -4.45
N PRO A 20 -34.54 9.91 -4.12
CA PRO A 20 -35.28 10.90 -4.92
C PRO A 20 -34.87 10.89 -6.39
N GLY A 21 -35.83 11.11 -7.30
CA GLY A 21 -35.56 11.23 -8.75
C GLY A 21 -35.20 9.90 -9.44
N ASP A 22 -35.80 8.78 -9.02
CA ASP A 22 -35.59 7.42 -9.54
C ASP A 22 -34.15 6.87 -9.39
N TRP A 23 -33.33 7.52 -8.56
CA TRP A 23 -32.01 7.02 -8.22
C TRP A 23 -32.12 5.68 -7.47
N ARG A 24 -31.24 4.75 -7.81
CA ARG A 24 -31.12 3.46 -7.15
C ARG A 24 -29.93 3.51 -6.19
N GLY A 25 -30.19 3.28 -4.91
CA GLY A 25 -29.15 3.18 -3.89
C GLY A 25 -29.00 1.78 -3.34
N SER A 26 -27.82 1.47 -2.82
CA SER A 26 -27.56 0.25 -2.05
C SER A 26 -26.66 0.55 -0.86
N ILE A 27 -26.88 -0.18 0.24
CA ILE A 27 -26.03 -0.13 1.42
C ILE A 27 -25.50 -1.53 1.70
N HIS A 28 -24.18 -1.62 1.89
CA HIS A 28 -23.51 -2.81 2.38
C HIS A 28 -22.56 -2.40 3.50
N GLY A 29 -22.10 -3.35 4.31
CA GLY A 29 -21.09 -3.05 5.31
C GLY A 29 -20.37 -4.26 5.84
N PHE A 30 -19.44 -3.99 6.75
CA PHE A 30 -18.83 -5.04 7.55
C PHE A 30 -18.30 -4.51 8.89
N GLY A 31 -18.26 -5.40 9.87
CA GLY A 31 -17.41 -5.29 11.06
C GLY A 31 -16.15 -6.13 10.89
N LEU A 32 -14.99 -5.57 11.21
CA LEU A 32 -13.68 -6.22 11.19
C LEU A 32 -13.04 -6.08 12.57
N VAL A 33 -12.51 -7.18 13.10
CA VAL A 33 -11.64 -7.19 14.27
C VAL A 33 -10.30 -7.78 13.85
N ASN A 34 -9.21 -7.08 14.12
CA ASN A 34 -7.86 -7.50 13.78
C ASN A 34 -6.89 -7.24 14.94
N TYR A 35 -6.33 -8.30 15.49
CA TYR A 35 -5.29 -8.20 16.52
C TYR A 35 -3.97 -8.73 15.98
N SER A 36 -2.88 -8.07 16.34
CA SER A 36 -1.51 -8.49 16.04
C SER A 36 -0.65 -8.35 17.29
N ALA A 37 0.12 -9.40 17.59
CA ALA A 37 0.95 -9.47 18.77
C ALA A 37 2.29 -10.14 18.48
N ARG A 38 3.31 -9.75 19.25
CA ARG A 38 4.64 -10.35 19.24
C ARG A 38 4.58 -11.73 19.93
N PRO A 39 5.09 -12.79 19.31
CA PRO A 39 5.21 -14.10 19.96
C PRO A 39 6.19 -14.07 21.15
N ASP A 40 7.23 -13.25 21.04
CA ASP A 40 8.23 -13.04 22.08
C ASP A 40 7.99 -11.69 22.77
N LEU A 41 7.46 -11.74 24.00
CA LEU A 41 7.18 -10.58 24.83
C LEU A 41 8.44 -9.97 25.46
N GLU A 42 9.50 -10.76 25.62
CA GLU A 42 10.78 -10.31 26.21
C GLU A 42 11.61 -9.51 25.19
N ALA A 43 11.39 -9.75 23.89
CA ALA A 43 12.01 -8.99 22.80
C ALA A 43 11.35 -7.63 22.51
N SER A 44 10.38 -7.17 23.33
CA SER A 44 9.71 -5.88 23.12
C SER A 44 10.71 -4.72 23.24
N PRO A 45 10.96 -3.97 22.15
CA PRO A 45 12.01 -2.95 22.13
C PRO A 45 11.60 -1.63 22.80
N LEU A 46 10.39 -1.54 23.36
CA LEU A 46 9.74 -0.28 23.68
C LEU A 46 9.29 -0.25 25.14
N ARG A 47 9.93 0.63 25.92
CA ARG A 47 9.66 0.89 27.35
C ARG A 47 8.50 1.87 27.59
N ASP A 48 7.93 2.45 26.54
CA ASP A 48 7.04 3.63 26.63
C ASP A 48 5.53 3.31 26.64
N GLY A 49 5.11 2.24 27.31
CA GLY A 49 3.69 2.02 27.67
C GLY A 49 2.76 1.50 26.56
N LEU A 50 2.88 1.99 25.32
CA LEU A 50 1.96 1.68 24.20
C LEU A 50 2.08 0.25 23.62
N GLY A 51 2.95 -0.57 24.22
CA GLY A 51 3.20 -1.97 23.85
C GLY A 51 3.49 -2.87 25.05
N GLU A 52 3.11 -2.47 26.28
CA GLU A 52 3.39 -3.22 27.52
C GLU A 52 2.84 -4.66 27.52
N HIS A 53 1.89 -4.96 26.63
CA HIS A 53 1.28 -6.28 26.48
C HIS A 53 1.70 -7.03 25.20
N GLY A 54 2.70 -6.52 24.47
CA GLY A 54 3.22 -7.16 23.25
C GLY A 54 2.34 -7.05 22.01
N PHE A 55 1.23 -6.30 22.06
CA PHE A 55 0.36 -6.05 20.92
C PHE A 55 0.90 -4.93 20.03
N LEU A 56 0.93 -5.19 18.71
CA LEU A 56 1.23 -4.20 17.68
C LEU A 56 -0.03 -3.50 17.17
N LEU A 57 -1.16 -4.21 17.21
CA LEU A 57 -2.44 -3.73 16.72
C LEU A 57 -3.59 -4.40 17.45
N GLY A 58 -4.61 -3.61 17.78
CA GLY A 58 -5.92 -4.09 18.22
C GLY A 58 -6.99 -3.26 17.52
N ASP A 59 -7.24 -3.55 16.26
CA ASP A 59 -8.10 -2.77 15.39
C ASP A 59 -9.51 -3.34 15.33
N GLN A 60 -10.49 -2.56 15.75
CA GLN A 60 -11.90 -2.86 15.58
C GLN A 60 -12.50 -1.83 14.65
N ARG A 61 -13.17 -2.25 13.59
CA ARG A 61 -13.57 -1.37 12.49
C ARG A 61 -14.96 -1.71 11.98
N MET A 62 -15.73 -0.68 11.65
CA MET A 62 -16.99 -0.79 10.95
C MET A 62 -16.93 0.07 9.69
N GLN A 63 -17.08 -0.55 8.53
CA GLN A 63 -17.16 0.14 7.25
C GLN A 63 -18.60 0.03 6.72
N LEU A 64 -19.11 1.14 6.21
CA LEU A 64 -20.31 1.16 5.39
C LEU A 64 -19.91 1.47 3.96
N LYS A 65 -20.59 0.87 2.99
CA LYS A 65 -20.49 1.16 1.56
C LYS A 65 -21.85 1.68 1.12
N LEU A 66 -21.90 2.96 0.79
CA LEU A 66 -23.09 3.65 0.32
C LEU A 66 -22.91 3.90 -1.16
N GLU A 67 -23.84 3.42 -1.97
CA GLU A 67 -23.83 3.61 -3.42
C GLU A 67 -25.14 4.25 -3.88
N ALA A 68 -25.05 5.13 -4.87
CA ALA A 68 -26.21 5.68 -5.55
C ALA A 68 -25.92 5.79 -7.05
N ARG A 69 -26.88 5.37 -7.89
CA ARG A 69 -26.77 5.43 -9.35
C ARG A 69 -27.96 6.14 -9.95
N SER A 70 -27.69 7.03 -10.89
CA SER A 70 -28.71 7.71 -11.69
C SER A 70 -29.47 6.72 -12.59
N PRO A 71 -30.74 7.01 -12.95
CA PRO A 71 -31.56 6.12 -13.77
C PRO A 71 -30.94 5.74 -15.12
N LYS A 72 -30.21 6.68 -15.74
CA LYS A 72 -29.55 6.49 -17.04
C LYS A 72 -28.15 5.86 -16.93
N GLY A 73 -27.64 5.66 -15.72
CA GLY A 73 -26.28 5.14 -15.50
C GLY A 73 -25.15 6.12 -15.81
N THR A 74 -25.46 7.38 -16.14
CA THR A 74 -24.47 8.42 -16.52
C THR A 74 -23.80 9.09 -15.32
N ALA A 75 -24.32 8.88 -14.12
CA ALA A 75 -23.75 9.38 -12.87
C ALA A 75 -23.89 8.34 -11.75
N SER A 76 -22.86 8.24 -10.91
CA SER A 76 -22.89 7.44 -9.68
C SER A 76 -22.10 8.07 -8.54
N LEU A 77 -22.54 7.80 -7.31
CA LEU A 77 -21.87 8.23 -6.08
C LEU A 77 -21.49 6.99 -5.28
N LEU A 78 -20.30 7.01 -4.69
CA LEU A 78 -19.85 6.01 -3.74
C LEU A 78 -19.24 6.70 -2.52
N ALA A 79 -19.58 6.22 -1.32
CA ALA A 79 -18.93 6.60 -0.08
C ALA A 79 -18.65 5.38 0.80
N LYS A 80 -17.43 5.31 1.34
CA LYS A 80 -16.98 4.27 2.26
C LYS A 80 -16.48 4.87 3.59
N PRO A 81 -17.37 5.39 4.45
CA PRO A 81 -16.98 5.83 5.78
C PRO A 81 -16.56 4.63 6.65
N GLU A 82 -15.54 4.83 7.47
CA GLU A 82 -14.99 3.83 8.37
C GLU A 82 -14.85 4.37 9.79
N PHE A 83 -15.55 3.75 10.73
CA PHE A 83 -15.37 3.97 12.16
C PHE A 83 -14.38 2.95 12.68
N PHE A 84 -13.40 3.37 13.48
CA PHE A 84 -12.45 2.44 14.06
C PHE A 84 -12.14 2.77 15.53
N TYR A 85 -11.75 1.74 16.24
CA TYR A 85 -11.19 1.80 17.58
C TYR A 85 -9.88 1.01 17.60
N ASP A 86 -8.80 1.72 17.91
CA ASP A 86 -7.50 1.13 18.19
C ASP A 86 -7.40 0.87 19.70
N ALA A 87 -7.54 -0.39 20.09
CA ALA A 87 -7.50 -0.86 21.46
C ALA A 87 -6.11 -0.76 22.10
N VAL A 88 -5.03 -0.63 21.31
CA VAL A 88 -3.66 -0.51 21.83
C VAL A 88 -3.35 0.94 22.19
N ALA A 89 -3.82 1.90 21.39
CA ALA A 89 -3.72 3.34 21.70
C ALA A 89 -4.96 3.91 22.41
N GLU A 90 -5.96 3.08 22.69
CA GLU A 90 -7.27 3.48 23.22
C GLU A 90 -7.92 4.65 22.45
N LYS A 91 -7.78 4.64 21.12
CA LYS A 91 -8.18 5.76 20.26
C LYS A 91 -9.30 5.37 19.32
N THR A 92 -10.38 6.14 19.33
CA THR A 92 -11.42 6.08 18.30
C THR A 92 -11.13 7.03 17.15
N GLY A 93 -11.61 6.70 15.96
CA GLY A 93 -11.50 7.57 14.80
C GLY A 93 -12.57 7.30 13.76
N LEU A 94 -12.77 8.29 12.91
CA LEU A 94 -13.61 8.24 11.73
C LEU A 94 -12.74 8.59 10.52
N GLY A 95 -12.80 7.76 9.49
CA GLY A 95 -12.14 7.98 8.22
C GLY A 95 -13.09 7.82 7.05
N LEU A 96 -12.65 8.29 5.88
CA LEU A 96 -13.30 8.04 4.61
C LEU A 96 -12.31 7.31 3.72
N ARG A 97 -12.59 6.04 3.42
CA ARG A 97 -11.71 5.17 2.62
C ARG A 97 -11.77 5.53 1.15
N GLU A 98 -12.99 5.69 0.64
CA GLU A 98 -13.32 6.18 -0.69
C GLU A 98 -14.58 7.04 -0.60
N GLY A 99 -14.69 8.02 -1.49
CA GLY A 99 -15.76 9.00 -1.51
C GLY A 99 -15.69 9.80 -2.80
N TYR A 100 -16.43 9.40 -3.82
CA TYR A 100 -16.31 10.01 -5.14
C TYR A 100 -17.62 10.05 -5.93
N LEU A 101 -17.66 10.97 -6.89
CA LEU A 101 -18.66 11.08 -7.95
C LEU A 101 -18.04 10.57 -9.25
N ASP A 102 -18.72 9.65 -9.92
CA ASP A 102 -18.45 9.24 -11.30
C ASP A 102 -19.47 9.87 -12.24
N LEU A 103 -18.99 10.43 -13.35
CA LEU A 103 -19.77 10.91 -14.48
C LEU A 103 -19.29 10.19 -15.74
N ALA A 104 -20.19 9.48 -16.41
CA ALA A 104 -19.88 8.69 -17.59
C ALA A 104 -20.47 9.34 -18.85
N HIS A 105 -19.68 9.34 -19.93
CA HIS A 105 -20.05 9.77 -21.27
C HIS A 105 -19.47 8.77 -22.28
N ASP A 106 -20.01 8.71 -23.51
CA ASP A 106 -19.66 7.73 -24.55
C ASP A 106 -18.16 7.37 -24.73
N ARG A 107 -17.24 8.32 -24.56
CA ARG A 107 -15.78 8.13 -24.78
C ARG A 107 -14.90 8.59 -23.63
N TRP A 108 -15.51 9.09 -22.56
CA TRP A 108 -14.76 9.56 -21.41
C TRP A 108 -15.57 9.42 -20.12
N ASP A 109 -14.85 9.14 -19.05
CA ASP A 109 -15.39 9.05 -17.70
C ASP A 109 -14.61 10.00 -16.80
N LEU A 110 -15.32 10.67 -15.89
CA LEU A 110 -14.75 11.59 -14.92
C LEU A 110 -15.07 11.08 -13.52
N ARG A 111 -14.04 10.83 -12.71
CA ARG A 111 -14.16 10.53 -11.28
C ARG A 111 -13.57 11.68 -10.46
N VAL A 112 -14.35 12.22 -9.52
CA VAL A 112 -13.90 13.30 -8.63
C VAL A 112 -14.11 12.91 -7.18
N GLY A 113 -13.05 12.95 -6.38
CA GLY A 113 -13.09 12.70 -4.94
C GLY A 113 -12.02 11.72 -4.48
N ARG A 114 -12.19 11.19 -3.26
CA ARG A 114 -11.26 10.23 -2.67
C ARG A 114 -11.41 8.85 -3.29
N GLN A 115 -10.37 8.35 -3.91
CA GLN A 115 -10.40 7.09 -4.66
C GLN A 115 -9.10 6.29 -4.45
N ILE A 116 -9.19 4.96 -4.47
CA ILE A 116 -8.00 4.11 -4.47
C ILE A 116 -7.60 3.86 -5.93
N VAL A 117 -6.41 4.32 -6.32
CA VAL A 117 -5.84 4.08 -7.64
C VAL A 117 -4.84 2.92 -7.55
N THR A 118 -4.79 2.09 -8.58
CA THR A 118 -3.91 0.92 -8.65
C THR A 118 -3.38 0.73 -10.05
N TRP A 119 -2.05 0.68 -10.17
CA TRP A 119 -1.34 0.35 -11.40
C TRP A 119 -0.32 -0.78 -11.15
N GLY A 120 0.43 -1.15 -12.19
CA GLY A 120 1.52 -2.12 -12.10
C GLY A 120 1.09 -3.58 -12.26
N VAL A 121 2.09 -4.47 -12.30
CA VAL A 121 1.93 -5.92 -12.50
C VAL A 121 2.49 -6.77 -11.35
N GLY A 122 3.18 -6.14 -10.39
CA GLY A 122 3.71 -6.77 -9.19
C GLY A 122 2.63 -7.19 -8.19
N ASP A 123 2.97 -8.12 -7.31
CA ASP A 123 2.11 -8.58 -6.21
C ASP A 123 2.16 -7.59 -5.03
N LEU A 124 3.33 -7.46 -4.41
CA LEU A 124 3.56 -6.57 -3.26
C LEU A 124 4.71 -5.58 -3.46
N VAL A 125 5.24 -5.48 -4.67
CA VAL A 125 6.20 -4.45 -5.08
C VAL A 125 5.58 -3.58 -6.17
N PHE A 126 5.70 -2.26 -6.01
CA PHE A 126 5.05 -1.28 -6.86
C PHE A 126 6.09 -0.34 -7.49
N ILE A 127 6.10 -0.28 -8.83
CA ILE A 127 6.95 0.65 -9.59
C ILE A 127 6.09 1.80 -10.12
N ASN A 128 5.15 1.54 -11.02
CA ASN A 128 4.33 2.60 -11.60
C ASN A 128 3.14 2.99 -10.71
N ASP A 129 2.75 2.16 -9.75
CA ASP A 129 1.75 2.49 -8.73
C ASP A 129 2.35 3.35 -7.60
N VAL A 130 2.53 4.63 -7.93
CA VAL A 130 3.09 5.71 -7.09
C VAL A 130 2.11 6.26 -6.05
N PHE A 131 0.91 5.68 -5.94
CA PHE A 131 -0.12 6.13 -5.01
C PHE A 131 0.15 5.64 -3.58
N PRO A 132 -0.33 6.33 -2.54
CA PRO A 132 0.03 6.03 -1.16
C PRO A 132 -0.37 4.62 -0.72
N LYS A 133 0.52 4.01 0.06
CA LYS A 133 0.35 2.72 0.69
C LYS A 133 0.27 2.85 2.22
N ASP A 134 -0.30 1.86 2.89
CA ASP A 134 -0.28 1.70 4.35
C ASP A 134 0.56 0.47 4.72
N TYR A 135 1.88 0.67 4.75
CA TYR A 135 2.82 -0.36 5.16
C TYR A 135 2.65 -0.73 6.63
N GLY A 136 2.19 0.21 7.47
CA GLY A 136 1.80 -0.07 8.85
C GLY A 136 0.66 -1.09 8.95
N ALA A 137 -0.40 -0.93 8.15
CA ALA A 137 -1.48 -1.91 8.05
C ALA A 137 -0.97 -3.28 7.60
N PHE A 138 -0.14 -3.31 6.56
CA PHE A 138 0.41 -4.55 6.02
C PHE A 138 1.28 -5.32 7.04
N PHE A 139 2.26 -4.66 7.65
CA PHE A 139 3.15 -5.32 8.61
C PHE A 139 2.50 -5.63 9.97
N ALA A 140 1.35 -5.03 10.26
CA ALA A 140 0.51 -5.37 11.40
C ALA A 140 -0.52 -6.48 11.09
N GLY A 141 -0.50 -7.05 9.88
CA GLY A 141 -1.37 -8.16 9.51
C GLY A 141 -2.83 -7.78 9.29
N ARG A 142 -3.13 -6.51 8.96
CA ARG A 142 -4.48 -6.17 8.47
C ARG A 142 -4.72 -6.86 7.11
N PRO A 143 -5.99 -7.10 6.75
CA PRO A 143 -6.34 -7.63 5.43
C PRO A 143 -5.72 -6.79 4.31
N LEU A 144 -5.22 -7.45 3.25
CA LEU A 144 -4.43 -6.83 2.20
C LEU A 144 -5.13 -5.65 1.50
N GLU A 145 -6.46 -5.61 1.50
CA GLU A 145 -7.23 -4.47 1.00
C GLU A 145 -6.79 -3.14 1.65
N TYR A 146 -6.34 -3.16 2.91
CA TYR A 146 -5.88 -1.96 3.63
C TYR A 146 -4.49 -1.47 3.23
N LEU A 147 -3.71 -2.23 2.45
CA LEU A 147 -2.40 -1.78 1.98
C LEU A 147 -2.49 -0.54 1.08
N LYS A 148 -3.58 -0.37 0.32
CA LYS A 148 -3.75 0.80 -0.56
C LYS A 148 -4.64 1.85 0.09
N ARG A 149 -4.21 3.10 0.00
CA ARG A 149 -4.92 4.26 0.56
C ARG A 149 -5.58 5.08 -0.53
N GLY A 150 -6.70 5.72 -0.17
CA GLY A 150 -7.38 6.64 -1.07
C GLY A 150 -6.62 7.95 -1.22
N VAL A 151 -6.68 8.54 -2.42
CA VAL A 151 -6.20 9.90 -2.72
C VAL A 151 -7.36 10.76 -3.18
N ASP A 152 -7.37 12.02 -2.77
CA ASP A 152 -8.34 13.01 -3.25
C ASP A 152 -7.88 13.54 -4.60
N ALA A 153 -8.56 13.11 -5.67
CA ALA A 153 -8.10 13.36 -7.03
C ALA A 153 -9.26 13.56 -8.01
N VAL A 154 -8.92 14.18 -9.14
CA VAL A 154 -9.71 14.13 -10.37
C VAL A 154 -9.07 13.08 -11.28
N ASN A 155 -9.83 12.09 -11.71
CA ASN A 155 -9.40 11.06 -12.64
C ASN A 155 -10.27 11.12 -13.91
N VAL A 156 -9.62 11.41 -15.03
CA VAL A 156 -10.23 11.48 -16.36
C VAL A 156 -9.79 10.27 -17.14
N ASN A 157 -10.74 9.43 -17.52
CA ASN A 157 -10.51 8.31 -18.41
C ASN A 157 -11.04 8.66 -19.79
N PHE A 158 -10.28 8.34 -20.83
CA PHE A 158 -10.68 8.47 -22.22
C PHE A 158 -10.39 7.16 -22.95
N GLN A 159 -11.34 6.72 -23.76
CA GLN A 159 -11.27 5.45 -24.47
C GLN A 159 -11.50 5.65 -25.97
N SER A 160 -10.67 5.00 -26.77
CA SER A 160 -10.79 4.92 -28.23
C SER A 160 -10.33 3.54 -28.71
N ASP A 161 -10.64 3.20 -29.96
CA ASP A 161 -10.20 1.93 -30.58
C ASP A 161 -8.67 1.79 -30.65
N ALA A 162 -7.96 2.91 -30.66
CA ALA A 162 -6.51 2.94 -30.79
C ALA A 162 -5.77 3.01 -29.46
N LEU A 163 -6.37 3.63 -28.43
CA LEU A 163 -5.69 3.93 -27.17
C LEU A 163 -6.70 4.25 -26.06
N SER A 164 -6.38 3.81 -24.85
CA SER A 164 -7.03 4.25 -23.61
C SER A 164 -6.07 5.11 -22.80
N VAL A 165 -6.59 6.19 -22.22
CA VAL A 165 -5.84 7.17 -21.44
C VAL A 165 -6.51 7.32 -20.08
N GLU A 166 -5.74 7.17 -19.02
CA GLU A 166 -6.14 7.50 -17.66
C GLU A 166 -5.26 8.66 -17.17
N TRP A 167 -5.87 9.80 -16.85
CA TRP A 167 -5.19 10.99 -16.39
C TRP A 167 -5.70 11.41 -15.01
N ILE A 168 -4.80 11.40 -14.04
CA ILE A 168 -5.08 11.70 -12.65
C ILE A 168 -4.40 13.01 -12.28
N VAL A 169 -5.14 13.86 -11.60
CA VAL A 169 -4.69 15.15 -11.07
C VAL A 169 -5.03 15.20 -9.59
N ILE A 170 -4.02 15.39 -8.74
CA ILE A 170 -4.17 15.63 -7.30
C ILE A 170 -3.99 17.14 -7.09
N PRO A 171 -5.06 17.86 -6.75
CA PRO A 171 -4.99 19.30 -6.52
C PRO A 171 -4.01 19.68 -5.39
N PRO A 172 -3.53 20.93 -5.37
CA PRO A 172 -2.59 21.37 -4.35
C PRO A 172 -3.20 21.30 -2.95
N GLY A 173 -2.40 20.90 -1.96
CA GLY A 173 -2.83 20.73 -0.57
C GLY A 173 -3.58 19.43 -0.29
N LEU A 174 -3.77 18.55 -1.28
CA LEU A 174 -4.38 17.22 -1.13
C LEU A 174 -3.35 16.06 -1.22
N PHE A 175 -2.08 16.38 -0.97
CA PHE A 175 -1.02 15.37 -0.88
C PHE A 175 -1.35 14.34 0.21
N THR A 176 -1.14 13.06 -0.09
CA THR A 176 -1.32 11.98 0.87
C THR A 176 -0.05 11.14 0.93
N PRO A 177 0.63 11.04 2.08
CA PRO A 177 1.83 10.24 2.24
C PRO A 177 1.53 8.75 2.45
N ASP A 178 2.57 7.93 2.33
CA ASP A 178 2.54 6.56 2.84
C ASP A 178 2.33 6.56 4.35
N SER A 179 1.55 5.59 4.84
CA SER A 179 1.46 5.29 6.27
C SER A 179 2.52 4.23 6.60
N LEU A 180 3.63 4.69 7.20
CA LEU A 180 4.70 3.82 7.67
C LEU A 180 4.32 3.19 9.02
N PRO A 181 4.92 2.04 9.38
CA PRO A 181 4.72 1.44 10.70
C PRO A 181 4.96 2.45 11.83
N PRO A 182 4.00 2.63 12.76
CA PRO A 182 4.07 3.69 13.75
C PRO A 182 5.26 3.51 14.69
N ARG A 183 6.01 4.60 14.91
CA ARG A 183 7.04 4.70 15.96
C ARG A 183 6.39 4.36 17.30
N GLY A 184 7.07 3.56 18.13
CA GLY A 184 6.51 3.12 19.41
C GLY A 184 5.65 1.85 19.36
N ARG A 185 5.44 1.24 18.18
CA ARG A 185 4.91 -0.13 18.06
C ARG A 185 5.85 -1.03 17.28
N PHE A 186 6.40 -0.48 16.20
CA PHE A 186 7.41 -1.14 15.39
C PHE A 186 8.79 -0.57 15.71
N PHE A 187 9.77 -1.47 15.78
CA PHE A 187 11.18 -1.12 15.76
C PHE A 187 11.58 -0.78 14.33
N GLN A 188 12.15 0.40 14.13
CA GLN A 188 12.70 0.84 12.86
C GLN A 188 13.96 1.64 13.13
N PHE A 189 14.94 1.54 12.23
CA PHE A 189 16.12 2.38 12.34
C PHE A 189 15.69 3.84 12.27
N ASP A 190 16.12 4.61 13.27
CA ASP A 190 15.84 6.02 13.36
C ASP A 190 17.16 6.76 13.66
N PRO A 191 17.67 7.58 12.75
CA PRO A 191 18.91 8.33 12.97
C PRO A 191 18.76 9.46 13.99
N PHE A 192 17.52 9.86 14.32
CA PHE A 192 17.22 10.97 15.25
C PHE A 192 16.16 10.58 16.30
N PRO A 193 16.36 9.50 17.07
CA PRO A 193 15.29 8.90 17.87
C PRO A 193 14.80 9.83 18.99
N SER A 194 15.70 10.64 19.56
CA SER A 194 15.44 11.57 20.67
C SER A 194 14.92 12.94 20.24
N LEU A 195 14.90 13.25 18.94
CA LEU A 195 14.46 14.56 18.45
C LEU A 195 12.95 14.57 18.20
N PRO A 196 12.25 15.66 18.57
CA PRO A 196 10.86 15.86 18.17
C PRO A 196 10.74 15.93 16.65
N ARG A 197 9.60 15.48 16.13
CA ARG A 197 9.30 15.46 14.69
C ARG A 197 8.51 16.68 14.26
N GLN A 198 8.86 17.18 13.09
CA GLN A 198 8.08 18.15 12.35
C GLN A 198 7.90 17.60 10.93
N THR A 199 6.67 17.54 10.45
CA THR A 199 6.35 17.10 9.10
C THR A 199 6.06 18.32 8.22
N ASP A 200 6.86 18.49 7.17
CA ASP A 200 6.71 19.51 6.15
C ASP A 200 6.12 18.88 4.88
N GLU A 201 4.79 18.90 4.79
CA GLU A 201 4.06 18.44 3.59
C GLU A 201 4.16 19.47 2.44
N PRO A 202 3.98 19.05 1.18
CA PRO A 202 3.93 19.97 0.04
C PRO A 202 2.91 21.10 0.24
N ALA A 203 3.35 22.34 0.09
CA ALA A 203 2.49 23.51 0.24
C ALA A 203 1.32 23.50 -0.74
N ALA A 204 0.17 24.07 -0.35
CA ALA A 204 -1.04 24.18 -1.16
C ALA A 204 -0.93 25.28 -2.24
N THR A 205 0.02 25.12 -3.18
CA THR A 205 0.26 26.03 -4.31
C THR A 205 0.11 25.28 -5.63
N PHE A 206 -0.35 25.94 -6.70
CA PHE A 206 -0.58 25.28 -8.00
C PHE A 206 0.67 24.57 -8.58
N ASP A 207 1.87 25.07 -8.29
CA ASP A 207 3.14 24.43 -8.68
C ASP A 207 3.39 23.08 -8.01
N HIS A 208 2.63 22.75 -6.95
CA HIS A 208 2.65 21.48 -6.22
C HIS A 208 1.47 20.57 -6.56
N THR A 209 0.74 20.86 -7.65
CA THR A 209 -0.24 19.92 -8.21
C THR A 209 0.48 18.66 -8.66
N GLU A 210 0.01 17.49 -8.24
CA GLU A 210 0.54 16.23 -8.72
C GLU A 210 -0.28 15.72 -9.90
N THR A 211 0.38 15.06 -10.86
CA THR A 211 -0.32 14.46 -11.98
C THR A 211 0.29 13.12 -12.36
N ALA A 212 -0.57 12.19 -12.75
CA ALA A 212 -0.20 10.87 -13.24
C ALA A 212 -0.96 10.57 -14.53
N LEU A 213 -0.29 10.03 -15.53
CA LEU A 213 -0.83 9.68 -16.83
C LEU A 213 -0.48 8.22 -17.13
N ARG A 214 -1.48 7.46 -17.58
CA ARG A 214 -1.31 6.11 -18.08
C ARG A 214 -1.93 5.99 -19.47
N LEU A 215 -1.10 5.65 -20.44
CA LEU A 215 -1.52 5.31 -21.80
C LEU A 215 -1.48 3.79 -21.92
N HIS A 216 -2.58 3.15 -22.33
CA HIS A 216 -2.61 1.69 -22.41
C HIS A 216 -3.43 1.18 -23.60
N ARG A 217 -3.01 0.03 -24.10
CA ARG A 217 -3.65 -0.67 -25.22
C ARG A 217 -3.31 -2.15 -25.19
N THR A 218 -4.24 -2.99 -25.62
CA THR A 218 -3.95 -4.40 -25.93
C THR A 218 -3.53 -4.56 -27.38
N VAL A 219 -2.37 -5.17 -27.61
CA VAL A 219 -1.82 -5.48 -28.95
C VAL A 219 -1.38 -6.94 -28.97
N ALA A 220 -1.89 -7.74 -29.91
CA ALA A 220 -1.55 -9.17 -30.04
C ALA A 220 -1.62 -9.92 -28.68
N GLU A 221 -2.76 -9.79 -27.99
CA GLU A 221 -3.02 -10.39 -26.66
C GLU A 221 -2.09 -9.93 -25.53
N THR A 222 -1.28 -8.89 -25.79
CA THR A 222 -0.37 -8.30 -24.80
C THR A 222 -0.95 -6.96 -24.36
N GLU A 223 -1.21 -6.82 -23.07
CA GLU A 223 -1.57 -5.54 -22.46
C GLU A 223 -0.31 -4.70 -22.29
N LEU A 224 -0.23 -3.56 -22.98
CA LEU A 224 0.88 -2.63 -22.90
C LEU A 224 0.43 -1.36 -22.21
N SER A 225 1.25 -0.83 -21.30
CA SER A 225 1.02 0.47 -20.68
C SER A 225 2.30 1.30 -20.63
N LEU A 226 2.15 2.61 -20.79
CA LEU A 226 3.16 3.63 -20.53
C LEU A 226 2.65 4.53 -19.41
N TYR A 227 3.55 4.93 -18.51
CA TYR A 227 3.23 5.72 -17.33
C TYR A 227 4.13 6.95 -17.27
N ALA A 228 3.54 8.07 -16.85
CA ALA A 228 4.26 9.26 -16.47
C ALA A 228 3.64 9.85 -15.20
N TYR A 229 4.46 10.25 -14.25
CA TYR A 229 4.03 10.89 -13.02
C TYR A 229 4.95 12.06 -12.69
N ARG A 230 4.38 13.13 -12.12
CA ARG A 230 5.12 14.25 -11.55
C ARG A 230 4.40 14.68 -10.28
N GLY A 231 5.13 14.72 -9.18
CA GLY A 231 4.62 15.09 -7.86
C GLY A 231 5.72 14.96 -6.81
N PHE A 232 5.48 14.14 -5.78
CA PHE A 232 6.35 13.98 -4.63
C PHE A 232 6.49 12.50 -4.25
N GLY A 233 7.63 12.13 -3.66
CA GLY A 233 7.77 10.83 -3.01
C GLY A 233 6.71 10.64 -1.92
N ARG A 234 6.20 9.42 -1.74
CA ARG A 234 5.19 9.11 -0.72
C ARG A 234 5.77 8.76 0.64
N THR A 235 7.00 8.24 0.66
CA THR A 235 7.80 8.05 1.87
C THR A 235 8.58 9.34 2.15
N HIS A 236 8.59 9.82 3.38
CA HIS A 236 9.30 11.03 3.75
C HIS A 236 10.83 10.82 3.70
N ALA A 237 11.53 11.84 3.25
CA ALA A 237 12.93 12.07 3.53
C ALA A 237 13.08 12.69 4.93
N LEU A 238 14.27 12.56 5.51
CA LEU A 238 14.53 13.01 6.88
C LEU A 238 15.81 13.83 6.97
N ARG A 239 15.71 15.02 7.56
CA ARG A 239 16.87 15.90 7.82
C ARG A 239 16.75 16.58 9.19
N PRO A 240 17.86 16.91 9.85
CA PRO A 240 17.82 17.79 11.02
C PRO A 240 17.45 19.23 10.59
N ASP A 241 16.83 19.97 11.49
CA ASP A 241 16.58 21.42 11.33
C ASP A 241 17.88 22.23 11.26
N ASN A 242 18.88 21.83 12.04
CA ASN A 242 20.22 22.39 12.05
C ASN A 242 21.26 21.26 12.12
N ALA A 243 22.23 21.27 11.20
CA ALA A 243 23.22 20.20 11.10
C ALA A 243 24.23 20.18 12.27
N ALA A 244 24.51 21.32 12.91
CA ALA A 244 25.50 21.44 13.98
C ALA A 244 24.88 21.17 15.36
N VAL A 245 23.67 21.71 15.61
CA VAL A 245 22.96 21.57 16.86
C VAL A 245 21.49 21.21 16.56
N PRO A 246 21.21 19.94 16.22
CA PRO A 246 19.88 19.54 15.80
C PRO A 246 18.93 19.59 16.99
N THR A 247 17.84 20.35 16.85
CA THR A 247 16.79 20.44 17.87
C THR A 247 15.51 19.74 17.45
N ARG A 248 15.33 19.52 16.14
CA ARG A 248 14.17 18.85 15.55
C ARG A 248 14.61 18.02 14.34
N ALA A 249 13.88 16.95 14.08
CA ALA A 249 14.02 16.17 12.86
C ALA A 249 12.84 16.48 11.93
N VAL A 250 13.14 17.02 10.76
CA VAL A 250 12.17 17.45 9.74
C VAL A 250 11.96 16.33 8.74
N GLU A 251 10.73 15.81 8.71
CA GLU A 251 10.22 14.87 7.71
C GLU A 251 9.66 15.69 6.55
N PHE A 252 10.15 15.48 5.34
CA PHE A 252 9.71 16.22 4.15
C PHE A 252 9.58 15.30 2.95
N PHE A 253 8.88 15.72 1.90
CA PHE A 253 8.61 14.87 0.74
C PHE A 253 9.29 15.44 -0.51
N PRO A 254 10.38 14.84 -1.01
CA PRO A 254 11.10 15.34 -2.18
C PRO A 254 10.25 15.25 -3.46
N LYS A 255 10.44 16.22 -4.36
CA LYS A 255 9.83 16.21 -5.69
C LYS A 255 10.33 15.03 -6.51
N LEU A 256 9.41 14.39 -7.21
CA LEU A 256 9.66 13.17 -7.96
C LEU A 256 8.97 13.23 -9.32
N ALA A 257 9.66 12.77 -10.36
CA ALA A 257 9.03 12.35 -11.61
C ALA A 257 9.28 10.84 -11.83
N VAL A 258 8.28 10.12 -12.33
CA VAL A 258 8.42 8.69 -12.67
C VAL A 258 7.97 8.49 -14.11
N PHE A 259 8.80 7.81 -14.89
CA PHE A 259 8.47 7.38 -16.25
C PHE A 259 8.60 5.88 -16.32
N GLY A 260 7.60 5.18 -16.82
CA GLY A 260 7.66 3.73 -16.85
C GLY A 260 6.81 3.09 -17.91
N ALA A 261 6.92 1.77 -17.95
CA ALA A 261 6.22 0.93 -18.90
C ALA A 261 5.88 -0.40 -18.24
N SER A 262 4.81 -1.04 -18.70
CA SER A 262 4.51 -2.42 -18.34
C SER A 262 3.98 -3.20 -19.53
N ALA A 263 4.20 -4.51 -19.49
CA ALA A 263 3.62 -5.46 -20.41
C ALA A 263 3.09 -6.65 -19.61
N ARG A 264 1.90 -7.14 -19.94
CA ARG A 264 1.33 -8.36 -19.37
C ARG A 264 0.77 -9.23 -20.48
N ARG A 265 1.04 -10.54 -20.41
CA ARG A 265 0.54 -11.50 -21.41
C ARG A 265 0.34 -12.88 -20.81
N SER A 266 -0.68 -13.58 -21.31
CA SER A 266 -0.82 -15.03 -21.11
C SER A 266 0.20 -15.79 -21.96
N GLY A 267 0.84 -16.81 -21.40
CA GLY A 267 1.84 -17.63 -22.10
C GLY A 267 2.50 -18.66 -21.19
N LEU A 268 3.08 -19.71 -21.79
CA LEU A 268 3.77 -20.80 -21.05
C LEU A 268 2.89 -21.46 -19.96
N GLY A 269 1.58 -21.55 -20.19
CA GLY A 269 0.62 -22.10 -19.22
C GLY A 269 0.37 -21.23 -17.99
N GLY A 270 0.75 -19.94 -18.04
CA GLY A 270 0.53 -18.96 -16.98
C GLY A 270 0.37 -17.55 -17.54
N VAL A 271 0.61 -16.56 -16.68
CA VAL A 271 0.60 -15.14 -17.02
C VAL A 271 1.92 -14.54 -16.58
N TRP A 272 2.63 -13.90 -17.50
CA TRP A 272 3.86 -13.18 -17.19
C TRP A 272 3.64 -11.68 -17.31
N GLY A 273 4.41 -10.92 -16.54
CA GLY A 273 4.41 -9.47 -16.52
C GLY A 273 5.83 -8.93 -16.46
N VAL A 274 6.03 -7.76 -17.06
CA VAL A 274 7.24 -6.97 -16.94
C VAL A 274 6.84 -5.54 -16.61
N GLU A 275 7.59 -4.92 -15.72
CA GLU A 275 7.45 -3.50 -15.39
C GLU A 275 8.82 -2.84 -15.35
N LEU A 276 8.89 -1.62 -15.86
CA LEU A 276 10.08 -0.78 -15.87
C LEU A 276 9.69 0.60 -15.35
N GLY A 277 10.60 1.24 -14.62
CA GLY A 277 10.42 2.61 -14.14
C GLY A 277 11.75 3.34 -13.96
N TYR A 278 11.82 4.57 -14.45
CA TYR A 278 12.86 5.53 -14.13
C TYR A 278 12.30 6.56 -13.17
N TYR A 279 12.84 6.59 -11.96
CA TYR A 279 12.52 7.54 -10.91
C TYR A 279 13.54 8.66 -10.98
N ASP A 280 13.10 9.85 -11.34
CA ASP A 280 13.90 11.07 -11.45
C ASP A 280 13.72 11.90 -10.18
N SER A 281 14.75 11.91 -9.33
CA SER A 281 14.75 12.64 -8.06
C SER A 281 14.97 14.13 -8.32
N LEU A 282 13.88 14.88 -8.50
CA LEU A 282 13.92 16.26 -8.99
C LEU A 282 14.63 17.21 -8.02
N ASP A 283 14.63 16.90 -6.72
CA ASP A 283 15.30 17.70 -5.69
C ASP A 283 16.77 17.27 -5.42
N ASP A 284 17.24 16.14 -5.97
CA ASP A 284 18.64 15.70 -5.85
C ASP A 284 19.11 14.86 -7.07
N ARG A 285 18.97 15.41 -8.27
CA ARG A 285 19.41 14.74 -9.51
C ARG A 285 20.92 14.43 -9.55
N THR A 286 21.73 15.13 -8.76
CA THR A 286 23.18 14.93 -8.68
C THR A 286 23.57 13.87 -7.65
N GLY A 287 22.63 13.36 -6.86
CA GLY A 287 22.88 12.31 -5.88
C GLY A 287 23.77 12.74 -4.72
N THR A 288 23.71 14.01 -4.34
CA THR A 288 24.62 14.64 -3.37
C THR A 288 23.98 14.88 -2.01
N ASN A 289 22.67 14.66 -1.87
CA ASN A 289 21.95 14.83 -0.63
C ASN A 289 21.54 13.46 -0.05
N PRO A 290 22.23 12.96 0.99
CA PRO A 290 21.98 11.63 1.52
C PRO A 290 20.62 11.47 2.21
N ALA A 291 19.90 12.58 2.48
CA ALA A 291 18.54 12.56 3.00
C ALA A 291 17.48 12.25 1.93
N ILE A 292 17.81 12.48 0.65
CA ILE A 292 16.90 12.31 -0.48
C ILE A 292 17.29 11.03 -1.23
N GLU A 293 16.30 10.32 -1.71
CA GLU A 293 16.51 9.19 -2.60
C GLU A 293 17.08 9.67 -3.94
N ASN A 294 18.23 9.15 -4.36
CA ASN A 294 18.77 9.36 -5.70
C ASN A 294 17.78 8.94 -6.79
N SER A 295 18.01 9.42 -8.02
CA SER A 295 17.36 8.84 -9.19
C SER A 295 17.63 7.33 -9.29
N GLN A 296 16.67 6.56 -9.76
CA GLN A 296 16.73 5.10 -9.78
C GLN A 296 16.14 4.51 -11.06
N VAL A 297 16.74 3.41 -11.52
CA VAL A 297 16.11 2.52 -12.50
C VAL A 297 15.57 1.32 -11.74
N ARG A 298 14.29 1.02 -11.93
CA ARG A 298 13.59 -0.09 -11.30
C ARG A 298 12.99 -1.00 -12.37
N PHE A 299 12.98 -2.30 -12.09
CA PHE A 299 12.28 -3.28 -12.92
C PHE A 299 11.67 -4.40 -12.09
N ILE A 300 10.61 -5.01 -12.60
CA ILE A 300 10.07 -6.26 -12.08
C ILE A 300 9.76 -7.23 -13.21
N LEU A 301 10.00 -8.51 -12.97
CA LEU A 301 9.54 -9.63 -13.80
C LEU A 301 8.59 -10.46 -12.94
N THR A 302 7.40 -10.75 -13.44
CA THR A 302 6.40 -11.56 -12.72
C THR A 302 5.96 -12.75 -13.54
N TYR A 303 5.65 -13.86 -12.88
CA TYR A 303 5.04 -15.03 -13.49
C TYR A 303 4.10 -15.71 -12.51
N GLN A 304 2.86 -15.95 -12.92
CA GLN A 304 1.85 -16.65 -12.15
C GLN A 304 1.29 -17.83 -12.94
N ARG A 305 1.13 -18.97 -12.29
CA ARG A 305 0.57 -20.18 -12.90
C ARG A 305 -0.19 -21.02 -11.89
N GLN A 306 -1.21 -21.72 -12.38
CA GLN A 306 -1.83 -22.83 -11.67
C GLN A 306 -0.88 -24.04 -11.70
N LEU A 307 -0.35 -24.44 -10.54
CA LEU A 307 0.62 -25.53 -10.38
C LEU A 307 -0.05 -26.90 -10.23
N GLY A 308 -1.35 -26.92 -9.92
CA GLY A 308 -2.16 -28.12 -9.76
C GLY A 308 -3.61 -27.75 -9.46
N GLN A 309 -4.46 -28.75 -9.17
CA GLN A 309 -5.83 -28.50 -8.76
C GLN A 309 -5.86 -27.59 -7.53
N ASP A 310 -6.51 -26.44 -7.63
CA ASP A 310 -6.63 -25.45 -6.56
C ASP A 310 -5.28 -24.94 -5.97
N VAL A 311 -4.16 -25.10 -6.69
CA VAL A 311 -2.84 -24.58 -6.30
C VAL A 311 -2.40 -23.51 -7.31
N THR A 312 -2.16 -22.29 -6.83
CA THR A 312 -1.58 -21.21 -7.63
C THR A 312 -0.23 -20.83 -7.06
N GLY A 313 0.77 -20.70 -7.92
CA GLY A 313 2.08 -20.16 -7.59
C GLY A 313 2.34 -18.86 -8.35
N SER A 314 2.96 -17.88 -7.70
CA SER A 314 3.54 -16.71 -8.34
C SER A 314 5.01 -16.54 -7.93
N LEU A 315 5.79 -16.02 -8.86
CA LEU A 315 7.18 -15.63 -8.70
C LEU A 315 7.32 -14.20 -9.22
N GLU A 316 8.02 -13.36 -8.47
CA GLU A 316 8.44 -12.04 -8.91
C GLU A 316 9.93 -11.81 -8.63
N TYR A 317 10.61 -11.12 -9.55
CA TYR A 317 11.97 -10.66 -9.37
C TYR A 317 12.04 -9.17 -9.60
N TYR A 318 12.39 -8.43 -8.55
CA TYR A 318 12.53 -6.98 -8.55
C TYR A 318 13.99 -6.57 -8.46
N GLY A 319 14.36 -5.51 -9.19
CA GLY A 319 15.66 -4.86 -9.10
C GLY A 319 15.53 -3.35 -9.07
N GLU A 320 16.39 -2.71 -8.28
CA GLU A 320 16.48 -1.25 -8.12
C GLU A 320 17.95 -0.83 -8.12
N GLN A 321 18.32 0.01 -9.10
CA GLN A 321 19.67 0.53 -9.24
C GLN A 321 19.70 2.04 -9.01
N ILE A 322 20.50 2.46 -8.02
CA ILE A 322 20.78 3.85 -7.72
C ILE A 322 21.64 4.47 -8.84
N GLN A 323 21.19 5.59 -9.38
CA GLN A 323 21.97 6.42 -10.30
C GLN A 323 22.91 7.34 -9.51
N ASP A 324 24.02 7.73 -10.12
CA ASP A 324 25.04 8.58 -9.50
C ASP A 324 25.57 8.04 -8.16
N TYR A 325 25.69 6.71 -8.06
CA TYR A 325 26.06 6.01 -6.83
C TYR A 325 27.39 6.47 -6.23
N ALA A 326 28.37 6.84 -7.06
CA ALA A 326 29.65 7.38 -6.59
C ALA A 326 29.52 8.77 -5.93
N ALA A 327 28.55 9.59 -6.34
CA ALA A 327 28.23 10.85 -5.67
C ALA A 327 27.52 10.58 -4.34
N PHE A 328 26.52 9.69 -4.35
CA PHE A 328 25.80 9.27 -3.14
C PHE A 328 26.74 8.70 -2.08
N ARG A 329 27.62 7.78 -2.46
CA ARG A 329 28.55 7.16 -1.52
C ARG A 329 29.52 8.17 -0.87
N ARG A 330 29.83 9.27 -1.56
CA ARG A 330 30.65 10.37 -1.02
C ARG A 330 29.87 11.31 -0.12
N SER A 331 28.54 11.40 -0.28
CA SER A 331 27.69 12.30 0.51
C SER A 331 27.20 11.67 1.82
N VAL A 332 27.13 10.34 1.92
CA VAL A 332 26.73 9.64 3.15
C VAL A 332 27.74 9.91 4.29
N PRO A 333 27.31 10.48 5.43
CA PRO A 333 28.20 10.73 6.55
C PRO A 333 28.72 9.43 7.19
N SER A 334 29.93 9.48 7.73
CA SER A 334 30.52 8.34 8.45
C SER A 334 29.62 7.90 9.61
N GLY A 335 29.41 6.58 9.74
CA GLY A 335 28.56 5.98 10.76
C GLY A 335 27.08 5.81 10.37
N PHE A 336 26.64 6.37 9.24
CA PHE A 336 25.31 6.11 8.68
C PHE A 336 25.33 4.84 7.81
N PRO A 337 24.24 4.04 7.82
CA PRO A 337 24.14 2.87 6.97
C PRO A 337 24.19 3.29 5.50
N THR A 338 25.16 2.73 4.76
CA THR A 338 25.27 2.95 3.31
C THR A 338 24.46 1.89 2.58
N ARG A 339 23.76 2.30 1.53
CA ARG A 339 22.94 1.42 0.69
C ARG A 339 23.78 0.83 -0.44
N ALA A 340 23.43 -0.37 -0.88
CA ALA A 340 24.04 -0.99 -2.06
C ALA A 340 23.58 -0.28 -3.34
N GLU A 341 24.44 -0.24 -4.36
CA GLU A 341 24.10 0.36 -5.66
C GLU A 341 22.91 -0.35 -6.33
N LEU A 342 22.89 -1.68 -6.25
CA LEU A 342 21.81 -2.52 -6.76
C LEU A 342 21.20 -3.30 -5.60
N ARG A 343 19.90 -3.10 -5.39
CA ARG A 343 19.06 -3.91 -4.53
C ARG A 343 18.22 -4.84 -5.40
N ASP A 344 18.10 -6.09 -4.99
CA ASP A 344 17.20 -7.04 -5.63
C ASP A 344 16.39 -7.86 -4.64
N LEU A 345 15.25 -8.35 -5.11
CA LEU A 345 14.25 -9.03 -4.29
C LEU A 345 13.57 -10.12 -5.12
N ILE A 346 13.51 -11.32 -4.57
CA ILE A 346 12.71 -12.42 -5.11
C ILE A 346 11.46 -12.54 -4.24
N GLY A 347 10.28 -12.39 -4.84
CA GLY A 347 9.00 -12.63 -4.21
C GLY A 347 8.40 -13.95 -4.68
N VAL A 348 7.85 -14.73 -3.76
CA VAL A 348 7.16 -15.99 -4.04
C VAL A 348 5.84 -16.03 -3.29
N ARG A 349 4.76 -16.37 -3.98
CA ARG A 349 3.49 -16.75 -3.34
C ARG A 349 3.07 -18.14 -3.76
N VAL A 350 2.59 -18.92 -2.81
CA VAL A 350 1.87 -20.16 -3.08
C VAL A 350 0.55 -20.14 -2.32
N THR A 351 -0.54 -20.33 -3.05
CA THR A 351 -1.90 -20.39 -2.50
C THR A 351 -2.52 -21.74 -2.83
N LYS A 352 -3.09 -22.39 -1.82
CA LYS A 352 -3.87 -23.63 -1.95
C LYS A 352 -5.27 -23.41 -1.40
N LEU A 353 -6.29 -23.67 -2.22
CA LEU A 353 -7.68 -23.74 -1.80
C LEU A 353 -8.06 -25.19 -1.47
N LEU A 354 -8.80 -25.37 -0.39
CA LEU A 354 -9.23 -26.64 0.17
C LEU A 354 -10.72 -26.57 0.53
N ARG A 355 -11.36 -27.74 0.73
CA ARG A 355 -12.74 -27.87 1.20
C ARG A 355 -13.73 -26.99 0.43
N TYR A 356 -13.86 -27.23 -0.88
CA TYR A 356 -14.73 -26.42 -1.76
C TYR A 356 -14.40 -24.92 -1.68
N GLN A 357 -13.11 -24.59 -1.59
CA GLN A 357 -12.59 -23.23 -1.53
C GLN A 357 -12.98 -22.42 -0.28
N THR A 358 -13.48 -23.07 0.78
CA THR A 358 -13.77 -22.40 2.06
C THR A 358 -12.51 -22.24 2.93
N LEU A 359 -11.48 -23.07 2.72
CA LEU A 359 -10.20 -23.00 3.42
C LEU A 359 -9.09 -22.58 2.45
N LYS A 360 -8.42 -21.46 2.74
CA LYS A 360 -7.26 -20.96 1.99
C LYS A 360 -6.00 -21.09 2.85
N LEU A 361 -4.98 -21.73 2.29
CA LEU A 361 -3.62 -21.69 2.80
C LEU A 361 -2.78 -20.84 1.85
N SER A 362 -2.06 -19.85 2.37
CA SER A 362 -1.19 -18.96 1.61
C SER A 362 0.17 -18.88 2.29
N LEU A 363 1.23 -18.94 1.51
CA LEU A 363 2.59 -18.60 1.93
C LEU A 363 3.13 -17.55 0.98
N PHE A 364 3.46 -16.38 1.50
CA PHE A 364 4.17 -15.35 0.78
C PHE A 364 5.57 -15.18 1.37
N SER A 365 6.58 -14.94 0.52
CA SER A 365 7.92 -14.62 0.99
C SER A 365 8.65 -13.69 0.04
N PHE A 366 9.41 -12.79 0.64
CA PHE A 366 10.42 -11.96 0.02
C PHE A 366 11.80 -12.39 0.49
N TYR A 367 12.75 -12.50 -0.44
CA TYR A 367 14.15 -12.76 -0.14
C TYR A 367 15.05 -11.84 -0.98
N SER A 368 15.97 -11.11 -0.36
CA SER A 368 17.00 -10.36 -1.08
C SER A 368 18.29 -11.17 -1.13
N PRO A 369 18.73 -11.66 -2.30
CA PRO A 369 19.99 -12.40 -2.42
C PRO A 369 21.22 -11.56 -2.02
N ARG A 370 21.25 -10.28 -2.41
CA ARG A 370 22.36 -9.37 -2.12
C ARG A 370 22.41 -8.95 -0.65
N ALA A 371 21.27 -8.58 -0.07
CA ALA A 371 21.21 -8.16 1.33
C ALA A 371 21.16 -9.34 2.31
N ARG A 372 20.86 -10.55 1.82
CA ARG A 372 20.66 -11.79 2.59
C ARG A 372 19.60 -11.63 3.69
N ASP A 373 18.55 -10.89 3.37
CA ASP A 373 17.43 -10.61 4.26
C ASP A 373 16.13 -11.17 3.68
N PHE A 374 15.13 -11.33 4.53
CA PHE A 374 13.86 -11.94 4.14
C PHE A 374 12.67 -11.44 4.94
N PHE A 375 11.51 -11.59 4.33
CA PHE A 375 10.20 -11.49 4.95
C PHE A 375 9.38 -12.73 4.57
N VAL A 376 8.67 -13.32 5.52
CA VAL A 376 7.80 -14.48 5.30
C VAL A 376 6.45 -14.23 5.96
N ASN A 377 5.39 -14.52 5.23
CA ASN A 377 4.01 -14.42 5.69
C ASN A 377 3.24 -15.71 5.37
N PRO A 378 3.15 -16.66 6.32
CA PRO A 378 2.18 -17.73 6.25
C PRO A 378 0.80 -17.23 6.72
N GLU A 379 -0.25 -17.62 6.02
CA GLU A 379 -1.64 -17.29 6.34
C GLU A 379 -2.56 -18.49 6.11
N ILE A 380 -3.47 -18.70 7.06
CA ILE A 380 -4.63 -19.58 6.94
C ILE A 380 -5.89 -18.73 7.04
N SER A 381 -6.84 -18.93 6.13
CA SER A 381 -8.14 -18.24 6.16
C SER A 381 -9.27 -19.23 5.93
N TYR A 382 -10.36 -19.05 6.67
CA TYR A 382 -11.54 -19.91 6.60
C TYR A 382 -12.83 -19.08 6.51
N ASN A 383 -13.64 -19.39 5.50
CA ASN A 383 -14.99 -18.87 5.35
C ASN A 383 -15.96 -19.78 6.09
N PHE A 384 -16.49 -19.32 7.23
CA PHE A 384 -17.48 -20.07 8.01
C PHE A 384 -18.85 -20.03 7.36
N THR A 385 -19.18 -18.89 6.74
CA THR A 385 -20.39 -18.63 5.95
C THR A 385 -20.03 -17.69 4.79
N ASP A 386 -21.02 -17.30 3.98
CA ASP A 386 -20.84 -16.31 2.91
C ASP A 386 -20.52 -14.90 3.42
N TYR A 387 -20.78 -14.62 4.69
CA TYR A 387 -20.63 -13.31 5.31
C TYR A 387 -19.60 -13.28 6.45
N LEU A 388 -19.22 -14.43 7.02
CA LEU A 388 -18.30 -14.55 8.14
C LEU A 388 -17.03 -15.31 7.73
N TRP A 389 -15.89 -14.65 7.84
CA TRP A 389 -14.59 -15.28 7.67
C TRP A 389 -13.61 -14.90 8.78
N ALA A 390 -12.63 -15.77 9.03
CA ALA A 390 -11.47 -15.45 9.84
C ALA A 390 -10.16 -15.81 9.12
N ALA A 391 -9.08 -15.13 9.48
CA ALA A 391 -7.74 -15.45 9.03
C ALA A 391 -6.76 -15.34 10.19
N ALA A 392 -5.78 -16.23 10.23
CA ALA A 392 -4.63 -16.14 11.12
C ALA A 392 -3.36 -16.23 10.29
N GLY A 393 -2.36 -15.44 10.64
CA GLY A 393 -1.07 -15.47 9.95
C GLY A 393 0.05 -14.95 10.82
N GLY A 394 1.24 -14.92 10.23
CA GLY A 394 2.43 -14.36 10.88
C GLY A 394 3.23 -13.49 9.93
N ASN A 395 3.95 -12.53 10.46
CA ASN A 395 4.96 -11.75 9.74
C ASN A 395 6.30 -12.06 10.40
N ILE A 396 7.22 -12.62 9.62
CA ILE A 396 8.54 -13.05 10.10
C ILE A 396 9.60 -12.32 9.28
N PHE A 397 10.52 -11.64 9.95
CA PHE A 397 11.59 -10.85 9.34
C PHE A 397 12.94 -11.41 9.76
N GLY A 398 13.91 -11.40 8.85
CA GLY A 398 15.26 -11.84 9.19
C GLY A 398 16.32 -11.34 8.23
N GLY A 399 17.58 -11.52 8.62
CA GLY A 399 18.75 -11.06 7.87
C GLY A 399 19.68 -10.16 8.70
N PRO A 400 20.74 -9.62 8.09
CA PRO A 400 21.66 -8.70 8.75
C PRO A 400 20.94 -7.45 9.29
N SER A 401 21.26 -6.99 10.50
CA SER A 401 20.54 -5.87 11.16
C SER A 401 20.57 -4.54 10.40
N ALA A 402 21.56 -4.33 9.52
CA ALA A 402 21.66 -3.13 8.69
C ALA A 402 20.90 -3.25 7.34
N SER A 403 20.30 -4.40 7.05
CA SER A 403 19.50 -4.64 5.83
C SER A 403 18.04 -4.20 6.01
N PHE A 404 17.28 -4.14 4.90
CA PHE A 404 15.92 -3.60 4.90
C PHE A 404 14.95 -4.44 5.74
N PHE A 405 14.95 -5.76 5.60
CA PHE A 405 14.12 -6.64 6.43
C PHE A 405 14.82 -7.03 7.72
N GLY A 406 16.15 -7.13 7.74
CA GLY A 406 16.87 -7.51 8.95
C GLY A 406 16.75 -6.46 10.07
N GLN A 407 16.66 -5.17 9.76
CA GLN A 407 16.34 -4.14 10.77
C GLN A 407 14.95 -4.35 11.38
N LEU A 408 14.03 -5.01 10.67
CA LEU A 408 12.68 -5.32 11.15
C LEU A 408 12.62 -6.66 11.91
N GLY A 409 13.74 -7.37 12.10
CA GLY A 409 13.80 -8.67 12.80
C GLY A 409 13.29 -8.64 14.24
N ARG A 410 13.09 -7.45 14.81
CA ARG A 410 12.42 -7.25 16.09
C ARG A 410 10.93 -6.93 15.93
N ASN A 411 10.29 -7.25 14.81
CA ASN A 411 8.87 -6.95 14.58
C ASN A 411 8.05 -8.18 14.19
N ASP A 412 8.62 -9.37 14.39
CA ASP A 412 7.91 -10.61 14.20
C ASP A 412 6.58 -10.58 14.96
N ASN A 413 5.51 -10.93 14.27
CA ASN A 413 4.17 -10.88 14.84
C ASN A 413 3.27 -11.98 14.31
N ALA A 414 2.32 -12.40 15.13
CA ALA A 414 1.20 -13.22 14.73
C ALA A 414 -0.07 -12.37 14.77
N TYR A 415 -0.95 -12.55 13.78
CA TYR A 415 -2.20 -11.81 13.69
C TYR A 415 -3.41 -12.73 13.52
N LEU A 416 -4.56 -12.22 13.95
CA LEU A 416 -5.87 -12.82 13.79
C LEU A 416 -6.84 -11.74 13.32
N SER A 417 -7.52 -12.00 12.21
CA SER A 417 -8.59 -11.18 11.66
C SER A 417 -9.91 -11.94 11.66
N VAL A 418 -11.01 -11.27 11.99
CA VAL A 418 -12.38 -11.79 11.85
C VAL A 418 -13.25 -10.71 11.24
N ARG A 419 -14.02 -11.04 10.20
CA ARG A 419 -14.93 -10.10 9.53
C ARG A 419 -16.32 -10.72 9.35
N CYS A 420 -17.35 -10.01 9.81
CA CYS A 420 -18.77 -10.25 9.45
C CYS A 420 -19.19 -9.12 8.49
N SER A 421 -19.67 -9.48 7.31
CA SER A 421 -20.23 -8.56 6.31
C SER A 421 -21.77 -8.63 6.33
N PHE A 422 -22.44 -7.60 5.83
CA PHE A 422 -23.90 -7.53 5.74
C PHE A 422 -24.34 -6.73 4.49
#